data_AF-A0A9N9BIW1-F1
#
_entry.id   AF-A0A9N9BIW1-F1
#
_cell.length_a   1.000
_cell.length_b   1.000
_cell.length_c   1.000
_cell.angle_alpha   90.00
_cell.angle_beta   90.00
_cell.angle_gamma   90.00
#
_symmetry.space_group_name_H-M   'P 1'
#
loop_
_entity.id
_entity.type
_entity.pdbx_description
1 polymer ?
#
loop_
_entity_poly.entity_id
_entity_poly.type
_entity_poly.pdbx_seq_one_letter_code
_entity_poly.pdbx_strand_id
1 'polypeptide(L)'
;MRISEVKSTTREQRIAPHTHIKGLGLRDDGRAHAQADGFVGQESAREACGILVDLIKSKKMAGRALLLAGAPGTGKTAIALAISQELGPKVPFCPMVGSEVYSTEVKKTEVLMENFRRAIGLRIKETKEVYEGEVTELTPEEIENPLGGYGKTLAHVIIGLKTVKGTKQLKLDPSIFESIQKERVTVGDVIYIEANTGAVKRVGRSDAYATEFDLEAEEYVPLPKGEVHKKKEVVQDVSLHDLDVANARPQ
;
A
#
# COMPACT_ATOMS: atom_id res chain seq x y z
N MET A 1 38.70 1.68 -0.28
CA MET A 1 37.26 1.85 -0.60
C MET A 1 37.12 2.09 -2.09
N ARG A 2 36.47 1.20 -2.84
CA ARG A 2 36.07 1.45 -4.23
C ARG A 2 34.67 2.03 -4.20
N ILE A 3 34.54 3.31 -4.55
CA ILE A 3 33.24 3.96 -4.71
C ILE A 3 32.64 3.40 -6.00
N SER A 4 31.52 2.69 -5.90
CA SER A 4 30.75 2.22 -7.05
C SER A 4 29.69 3.27 -7.40
N GLU A 5 29.74 3.77 -8.62
CA GLU A 5 28.76 4.69 -9.17
C GLU A 5 27.37 4.02 -9.21
N VAL A 6 26.40 4.60 -8.49
CA VAL A 6 25.01 4.12 -8.49
C VAL A 6 24.36 4.56 -9.80
N LYS A 7 24.42 3.70 -10.82
CA LYS A 7 23.59 3.88 -12.02
C LYS A 7 22.12 3.86 -11.60
N SER A 8 21.37 4.89 -12.01
CA SER A 8 19.91 5.01 -11.83
C SER A 8 19.24 3.64 -11.96
N THR A 9 18.71 3.13 -10.85
CA THR A 9 17.96 1.89 -10.78
C THR A 9 16.50 2.12 -11.17
N THR A 10 16.26 2.83 -12.28
CA THR A 10 14.99 2.68 -13.00
C THR A 10 14.84 1.20 -13.31
N ARG A 11 14.10 0.48 -12.47
CA ARG A 11 13.93 -0.97 -12.54
C ARG A 11 13.41 -1.30 -13.93
N GLU A 12 14.28 -1.80 -14.79
CA GLU A 12 13.87 -2.33 -16.08
C GLU A 12 12.84 -3.43 -15.83
N GLN A 13 11.65 -3.25 -16.40
CA GLN A 13 10.62 -4.27 -16.31
C GLN A 13 11.08 -5.48 -17.12
N ARG A 14 11.21 -6.64 -16.45
CA ARG A 14 11.59 -7.89 -17.10
C ARG A 14 10.54 -8.28 -18.14
N ILE A 15 10.99 -8.67 -19.33
CA ILE A 15 10.11 -9.16 -20.41
C ILE A 15 9.76 -10.62 -20.11
N ALA A 16 8.45 -10.89 -20.04
CA ALA A 16 7.87 -12.21 -19.84
C ALA A 16 6.92 -12.55 -21.01
N PRO A 17 6.52 -13.83 -21.17
CA PRO A 17 5.70 -14.27 -22.31
C PRO A 17 4.38 -13.49 -22.49
N HIS A 18 3.80 -12.93 -21.43
CA HIS A 18 2.56 -12.17 -21.48
C HIS A 18 2.71 -10.67 -21.17
N THR A 19 3.93 -10.13 -21.14
CA THR A 19 4.17 -8.70 -20.85
C THR A 19 3.49 -7.76 -21.86
N HIS A 20 3.26 -8.24 -23.08
CA HIS A 20 2.60 -7.51 -24.16
C HIS A 20 1.08 -7.36 -23.98
N ILE A 21 0.45 -8.18 -23.12
CA ILE A 21 -1.00 -8.11 -22.86
C ILE A 21 -1.29 -6.96 -21.89
N LYS A 22 -2.11 -6.00 -22.33
CA LYS A 22 -2.44 -4.78 -21.56
C LYS A 22 -3.90 -4.67 -21.14
N GLY A 23 -4.78 -5.50 -21.69
CA GLY A 23 -6.22 -5.43 -21.48
C GLY A 23 -6.96 -6.31 -22.48
N LEU A 24 -8.30 -6.28 -22.46
CA LEU A 24 -9.10 -7.07 -23.40
C LEU A 24 -9.25 -6.41 -24.79
N GLY A 25 -8.89 -5.14 -24.97
CA GLY A 25 -8.97 -4.44 -26.26
C GLY A 25 -10.38 -4.35 -26.85
N LEU A 26 -11.36 -4.13 -25.98
CA LEU A 26 -12.76 -3.97 -26.36
C LEU A 26 -13.08 -2.49 -26.61
N ARG A 27 -14.09 -2.27 -27.45
CA ARG A 27 -14.73 -0.97 -27.64
C ARG A 27 -15.73 -0.68 -26.51
N ASP A 28 -16.19 0.56 -26.45
CA ASP A 28 -17.24 0.97 -25.52
C ASP A 28 -18.57 0.23 -25.74
N ASP A 29 -18.81 -0.30 -26.95
CA ASP A 29 -19.99 -1.13 -27.28
C ASP A 29 -19.81 -2.62 -26.92
N GLY A 30 -18.67 -3.00 -26.35
CA GLY A 30 -18.34 -4.36 -25.95
C GLY A 30 -17.75 -5.24 -27.06
N ARG A 31 -17.63 -4.75 -28.30
CA ARG A 31 -17.03 -5.53 -29.41
C ARG A 31 -15.51 -5.50 -29.38
N ALA A 32 -14.88 -6.60 -29.77
CA ALA A 32 -13.42 -6.67 -29.81
C ALA A 32 -12.85 -5.93 -31.04
N HIS A 33 -11.76 -5.20 -30.84
CA HIS A 33 -10.92 -4.77 -31.96
C HIS A 33 -10.13 -5.97 -32.50
N ALA A 34 -9.99 -6.05 -33.83
CA ALA A 34 -9.20 -7.09 -34.50
C ALA A 34 -7.76 -7.18 -33.96
N GLN A 35 -7.15 -6.03 -33.64
CA GLN A 35 -5.86 -5.94 -32.97
C GLN A 35 -5.86 -4.78 -31.96
N ALA A 36 -5.72 -5.09 -30.67
CA ALA A 36 -5.65 -4.11 -29.59
C ALA A 36 -5.11 -4.76 -28.30
N ASP A 37 -4.47 -3.95 -27.43
CA ASP A 37 -3.99 -4.35 -26.09
C ASP A 37 -3.17 -5.64 -26.03
N GLY A 38 -2.42 -5.90 -27.09
CA GLY A 38 -1.57 -7.08 -27.24
C GLY A 38 -2.26 -8.31 -27.83
N PHE A 39 -3.58 -8.27 -28.05
CA PHE A 39 -4.31 -9.33 -28.74
C PHE A 39 -4.38 -9.11 -30.25
N VAL A 40 -4.40 -10.22 -30.97
CA VAL A 40 -4.75 -10.32 -32.40
C VAL A 40 -5.80 -11.41 -32.54
N GLY A 41 -6.99 -11.06 -33.01
CA GLY A 41 -8.14 -11.96 -33.10
C GLY A 41 -8.71 -12.37 -31.73
N GLN A 42 -9.17 -13.63 -31.61
CA GLN A 42 -9.90 -14.18 -30.47
C GLN A 42 -11.09 -13.31 -30.03
N GLU A 43 -11.80 -12.76 -31.01
CA GLU A 43 -12.84 -11.74 -30.79
C GLU A 43 -13.96 -12.25 -29.88
N SER A 44 -14.58 -13.38 -30.22
CA SER A 44 -15.69 -13.94 -29.43
C SER A 44 -15.32 -14.25 -27.97
N ALA A 45 -14.11 -14.77 -27.73
CA ALA A 45 -13.63 -15.06 -26.39
C ALA A 45 -13.38 -13.78 -25.58
N ARG A 46 -12.82 -12.74 -26.23
CA ARG A 46 -12.57 -11.43 -25.61
C ARG A 46 -13.87 -10.72 -25.27
N GLU A 47 -14.83 -10.71 -26.19
CA GLU A 47 -16.17 -10.13 -25.99
C GLU A 47 -16.89 -10.83 -24.82
N ALA A 48 -16.88 -12.17 -24.79
CA ALA A 48 -17.46 -12.93 -23.68
C ALA A 48 -16.77 -12.62 -22.34
N CYS A 49 -15.45 -12.43 -22.34
CA CYS A 49 -14.71 -12.04 -21.14
C CYS A 49 -14.97 -10.58 -20.73
N GLY A 50 -15.29 -9.69 -21.67
CA GLY A 50 -15.78 -8.34 -21.38
C GLY A 50 -17.04 -8.36 -20.55
N ILE A 51 -18.03 -9.18 -20.95
CA ILE A 51 -19.25 -9.39 -20.18
C ILE A 51 -18.94 -9.91 -18.77
N LEU A 52 -17.98 -10.84 -18.64
CA LEU A 52 -17.56 -11.32 -17.33
C LEU A 52 -16.95 -10.18 -16.48
N VAL A 53 -16.07 -9.36 -17.05
CA VAL A 53 -15.47 -8.22 -16.36
C VAL A 53 -16.56 -7.28 -15.86
N ASP A 54 -17.57 -6.98 -16.68
CA ASP A 54 -18.70 -6.14 -16.29
C ASP A 54 -19.54 -6.76 -15.17
N LEU A 55 -19.74 -8.08 -15.19
CA LEU A 55 -20.40 -8.81 -14.10
C LEU A 55 -19.61 -8.74 -12.79
N ILE A 56 -18.28 -8.80 -12.85
CA ILE A 56 -17.41 -8.66 -11.67
C ILE A 56 -17.45 -7.21 -11.16
N LYS A 57 -17.25 -6.21 -12.03
CA LYS A 57 -17.30 -4.78 -11.68
C LYS A 57 -18.66 -4.37 -11.11
N SER A 58 -19.74 -4.93 -11.63
CA SER A 58 -21.11 -4.72 -11.12
C SER A 58 -21.46 -5.55 -9.87
N LYS A 59 -20.53 -6.36 -9.35
CA LYS A 59 -20.70 -7.21 -8.16
C LYS A 59 -21.84 -8.22 -8.27
N LYS A 60 -22.18 -8.66 -9.48
CA LYS A 60 -23.25 -9.64 -9.76
C LYS A 60 -22.71 -11.07 -10.01
N MET A 61 -21.39 -11.23 -10.01
CA MET A 61 -20.70 -12.52 -10.15
C MET A 61 -20.46 -13.11 -8.75
N ALA A 62 -21.41 -13.90 -8.24
CA ALA A 62 -21.27 -14.59 -6.95
C ALA A 62 -21.34 -16.11 -7.14
N GLY A 63 -20.28 -16.82 -6.71
CA GLY A 63 -20.24 -18.28 -6.70
C GLY A 63 -20.28 -18.95 -8.09
N ARG A 64 -19.92 -18.24 -9.16
CA ARG A 64 -19.91 -18.78 -10.53
C ARG A 64 -18.50 -19.16 -10.95
N ALA A 65 -18.39 -20.20 -11.76
CA ALA A 65 -17.14 -20.60 -12.40
C ALA A 65 -17.18 -20.26 -13.90
N LEU A 66 -16.04 -19.81 -14.44
CA LEU A 66 -15.80 -19.70 -15.88
C LEU A 66 -14.77 -20.75 -16.29
N LEU A 67 -15.08 -21.52 -17.33
CA LEU A 67 -14.14 -22.46 -17.94
C LEU A 67 -13.67 -21.93 -19.29
N LEU A 68 -12.37 -21.68 -19.41
CA LEU A 68 -11.72 -21.39 -20.70
C LEU A 68 -11.27 -22.70 -21.34
N ALA A 69 -11.99 -23.16 -22.36
CA ALA A 69 -11.68 -24.38 -23.09
C ALA A 69 -11.02 -24.09 -24.45
N GLY A 70 -10.11 -24.96 -24.87
CA GLY A 70 -9.43 -24.85 -26.17
C GLY A 70 -8.07 -25.55 -26.17
N ALA A 71 -7.50 -25.76 -27.36
CA ALA A 71 -6.21 -26.42 -27.54
C ALA A 71 -5.06 -25.68 -26.81
N PRO A 72 -3.93 -26.34 -26.48
CA PRO A 72 -2.74 -25.66 -25.98
C PRO A 72 -2.28 -24.52 -26.91
N GLY A 73 -1.74 -23.43 -26.35
CA GLY A 73 -1.24 -22.30 -27.15
C GLY A 73 -2.30 -21.35 -27.73
N THR A 74 -3.60 -21.55 -27.47
CA THR A 74 -4.70 -20.72 -28.02
C THR A 74 -4.99 -19.42 -27.24
N GLY A 75 -4.14 -19.03 -26.29
CA GLY A 75 -4.28 -17.74 -25.59
C GLY A 75 -5.16 -17.73 -24.33
N LYS A 76 -5.56 -18.90 -23.79
CA LYS A 76 -6.37 -18.98 -22.56
C LYS A 76 -5.76 -18.21 -21.38
N THR A 77 -4.48 -18.43 -21.09
CA THR A 77 -3.76 -17.75 -20.01
C THR A 77 -3.61 -16.25 -20.29
N ALA A 78 -3.42 -15.86 -21.56
CA ALA A 78 -3.38 -14.46 -21.96
C ALA A 78 -4.72 -13.76 -21.67
N ILE A 79 -5.86 -14.41 -21.96
CA ILE A 79 -7.20 -13.88 -21.64
C ILE A 79 -7.38 -13.73 -20.13
N ALA A 80 -6.96 -14.71 -19.32
CA ALA A 80 -7.05 -14.61 -17.86
C ALA A 80 -6.24 -13.42 -17.31
N LEU A 81 -5.04 -13.19 -17.83
CA LEU A 81 -4.23 -12.01 -17.48
C LEU A 81 -4.85 -10.71 -17.98
N ALA A 82 -5.46 -10.71 -19.16
CA ALA A 82 -6.17 -9.56 -19.69
C ALA A 82 -7.35 -9.15 -18.80
N ILE A 83 -8.13 -10.12 -18.31
CA ILE A 83 -9.20 -9.89 -17.32
C ILE A 83 -8.62 -9.23 -16.06
N SER A 84 -7.47 -9.73 -15.57
CA SER A 84 -6.78 -9.15 -14.40
C SER A 84 -6.40 -7.67 -14.64
N GLN A 85 -5.82 -7.34 -15.81
CA GLN A 85 -5.50 -5.96 -16.17
C GLN A 85 -6.75 -5.08 -16.26
N GLU A 86 -7.83 -5.61 -16.84
CA GLU A 86 -9.09 -4.88 -17.04
C GLU A 86 -9.84 -4.58 -15.71
N LEU A 87 -9.72 -5.46 -14.73
CA LEU A 87 -10.24 -5.25 -13.37
C LEU A 87 -9.39 -4.24 -12.59
N GLY A 88 -8.10 -4.15 -12.92
CA GLY A 88 -7.15 -3.21 -12.34
C GLY A 88 -6.64 -3.63 -10.96
N PRO A 89 -5.71 -2.85 -10.38
CA PRO A 89 -4.97 -3.23 -9.17
C PRO A 89 -5.83 -3.26 -7.90
N LYS A 90 -7.07 -2.76 -7.98
CA LYS A 90 -8.01 -2.64 -6.85
C LYS A 90 -8.82 -3.91 -6.61
N VAL A 91 -8.79 -4.86 -7.53
CA VAL A 91 -9.49 -6.15 -7.44
C VAL A 91 -8.43 -7.24 -7.31
N PRO A 92 -8.45 -8.06 -6.26
CA PRO A 92 -7.49 -9.15 -6.12
C PRO A 92 -7.59 -10.14 -7.28
N PHE A 93 -6.44 -10.57 -7.78
CA PHE A 93 -6.34 -11.63 -8.77
C PHE A 93 -5.28 -12.63 -8.29
N CYS A 94 -5.70 -13.86 -8.00
CA CYS A 94 -4.85 -14.90 -7.44
C CYS A 94 -4.68 -16.02 -8.48
N PRO A 95 -3.64 -15.96 -9.33
CA PRO A 95 -3.32 -17.06 -10.24
C PRO A 95 -2.78 -18.24 -9.43
N MET A 96 -3.33 -19.42 -9.66
CA MET A 96 -2.92 -20.66 -9.02
C MET A 96 -2.76 -21.76 -10.06
N VAL A 97 -1.69 -22.55 -9.93
CA VAL A 97 -1.49 -23.75 -10.76
C VAL A 97 -2.07 -24.96 -10.02
N GLY A 98 -2.79 -25.84 -10.72
CA GLY A 98 -3.46 -26.98 -10.07
C GLY A 98 -2.54 -27.91 -9.26
N SER A 99 -1.24 -27.97 -9.60
CA SER A 99 -0.24 -28.74 -8.86
C SER A 99 0.12 -28.12 -7.50
N GLU A 100 -0.08 -26.81 -7.31
CA GLU A 100 0.20 -26.11 -6.04
C GLU A 100 -0.74 -26.52 -4.90
N VAL A 101 -1.88 -27.14 -5.24
CA VAL A 101 -2.84 -27.68 -4.27
C VAL A 101 -2.26 -28.84 -3.45
N TYR A 102 -1.25 -29.54 -3.99
CA TYR A 102 -0.64 -30.69 -3.34
C TYR A 102 0.47 -30.23 -2.40
N SER A 103 0.19 -30.25 -1.08
CA SER A 103 1.13 -29.92 -0.03
C SER A 103 1.33 -31.12 0.93
N THR A 104 2.52 -31.21 1.52
CA THR A 104 2.85 -32.17 2.59
C THR A 104 2.48 -31.66 3.98
N GLU A 105 2.47 -30.33 4.16
CA GLU A 105 2.24 -29.68 5.46
C GLU A 105 0.76 -29.39 5.69
N VAL A 106 0.04 -29.06 4.62
CA VAL A 106 -1.34 -28.57 4.68
C VAL A 106 -2.25 -29.45 3.82
N LYS A 107 -3.49 -29.68 4.27
CA LYS A 107 -4.48 -30.44 3.52
C LYS A 107 -4.84 -29.72 2.21
N LYS A 108 -5.07 -30.49 1.14
CA LYS A 108 -5.47 -29.96 -0.19
C LYS A 108 -6.66 -29.01 -0.14
N THR A 109 -7.66 -29.32 0.69
CA THR A 109 -8.86 -28.48 0.87
C THR A 109 -8.52 -27.13 1.49
N GLU A 110 -7.57 -27.10 2.41
CA GLU A 110 -7.14 -25.86 3.08
C GLU A 110 -6.38 -24.96 2.10
N VAL A 111 -5.48 -25.54 1.30
CA VAL A 111 -4.76 -24.80 0.26
C VAL A 111 -5.74 -24.13 -0.71
N LEU A 112 -6.83 -24.82 -1.09
CA LEU A 112 -7.90 -24.21 -1.90
C LEU A 112 -8.64 -23.10 -1.15
N MET A 113 -8.99 -23.33 0.12
CA MET A 113 -9.69 -22.33 0.94
C MET A 113 -8.87 -21.07 1.16
N GLU A 114 -7.57 -21.19 1.41
CA GLU A 114 -6.65 -20.06 1.51
C GLU A 114 -6.63 -19.24 0.21
N ASN A 115 -6.59 -19.89 -0.95
CA ASN A 115 -6.61 -19.20 -2.25
C ASN A 115 -7.94 -18.47 -2.50
N PHE A 116 -9.08 -19.06 -2.10
CA PHE A 116 -10.36 -18.34 -2.09
C PHE A 116 -10.32 -17.11 -1.19
N ARG A 117 -9.75 -17.23 0.02
CA ARG A 117 -9.62 -16.12 0.96
C ARG A 117 -8.68 -15.02 0.46
N ARG A 118 -7.61 -15.36 -0.27
CA ARG A 118 -6.71 -14.40 -0.95
C ARG A 118 -7.40 -13.66 -2.11
N ALA A 119 -8.31 -14.33 -2.81
CA ALA A 119 -9.04 -13.75 -3.93
C ALA A 119 -10.19 -12.81 -3.50
N ILE A 120 -10.54 -12.77 -2.21
CA ILE A 120 -11.58 -11.88 -1.68
C ILE A 120 -10.93 -10.69 -0.98
N GLY A 121 -11.09 -9.51 -1.58
CA GLY A 121 -10.59 -8.25 -1.04
C GLY A 121 -11.66 -7.48 -0.27
N LEU A 122 -11.25 -6.92 0.87
CA LEU A 122 -11.99 -5.95 1.65
C LEU A 122 -11.33 -4.58 1.48
N ARG A 123 -12.14 -3.58 1.12
CA ARG A 123 -11.72 -2.18 1.12
C ARG A 123 -12.31 -1.49 2.34
N ILE A 124 -11.45 -1.16 3.28
CA ILE A 124 -11.80 -0.45 4.50
C ILE A 124 -11.48 1.03 4.27
N LYS A 125 -12.47 1.88 4.53
CA LYS A 125 -12.31 3.33 4.49
C LYS A 125 -12.49 3.87 5.90
N GLU A 126 -11.44 4.46 6.43
CA GLU A 126 -11.46 5.08 7.75
C GLU A 126 -11.05 6.54 7.64
N THR A 127 -11.71 7.39 8.42
CA THR A 127 -11.27 8.78 8.59
C THR A 127 -10.42 8.85 9.83
N LYS A 128 -9.13 9.15 9.66
CA LYS A 128 -8.19 9.35 10.76
C LYS A 128 -7.97 10.84 11.00
N GLU A 129 -7.91 11.25 12.26
CA GLU A 129 -7.46 12.59 12.65
C GLU A 129 -5.94 12.59 12.80
N VAL A 130 -5.29 13.54 12.15
CA VAL A 130 -3.85 13.49 11.94
C VAL A 130 -3.23 14.87 12.11
N TYR A 131 -2.05 14.88 12.70
CA TYR A 131 -1.17 16.04 12.75
C TYR A 131 0.01 15.79 11.81
N GLU A 132 0.18 16.66 10.81
CA GLU A 132 1.24 16.54 9.80
C GLU A 132 1.97 17.87 9.68
N GLY A 133 3.30 17.82 9.66
CA GLY A 133 4.10 19.02 9.55
C GLY A 133 5.59 18.74 9.70
N GLU A 134 6.39 19.74 9.34
CA GLU A 134 7.80 19.83 9.67
C GLU A 134 7.96 20.11 11.17
N VAL A 135 8.83 19.36 11.85
CA VAL A 135 9.14 19.56 13.26
C VAL A 135 10.02 20.80 13.40
N THR A 136 9.51 21.85 14.05
CA THR A 136 10.26 23.08 14.35
C THR A 136 10.87 23.08 15.74
N GLU A 137 10.25 22.35 16.67
CA GLU A 137 10.65 22.28 18.07
C GLU A 137 10.30 20.90 18.61
N LEU A 138 11.19 20.32 19.43
CA LEU A 138 10.97 19.08 20.14
C LEU A 138 11.60 19.21 21.53
N THR A 139 10.80 19.59 22.53
CA THR A 139 11.25 19.89 23.89
C THR A 139 10.54 18.97 24.90
N PRO A 140 11.24 17.95 25.44
CA PRO A 140 10.70 17.15 26.54
C PRO A 140 10.68 17.96 27.85
N GLU A 141 9.55 17.96 28.55
CA GLU A 141 9.45 18.55 29.89
C GLU A 141 9.53 17.44 30.95
N GLU A 142 10.57 17.50 31.76
CA GLU A 142 10.86 16.54 32.82
C GLU A 142 10.40 17.09 34.18
N ILE A 143 9.72 16.27 34.97
CA ILE A 143 9.37 16.56 36.36
C ILE A 143 10.16 15.67 37.31
N GLU A 144 10.38 16.17 38.53
CA GLU A 144 10.92 15.36 39.62
C GLU A 144 9.93 14.25 39.98
N ASN A 145 10.46 13.05 40.19
CA ASN A 145 9.65 11.85 40.36
C ASN A 145 8.85 11.92 41.67
N PRO A 146 7.50 11.93 41.63
CA PRO A 146 6.68 12.02 42.85
C PRO A 146 6.84 10.80 43.78
N LEU A 147 7.35 9.69 43.25
CA LEU A 147 7.54 8.41 43.95
C LEU A 147 8.93 8.26 44.61
N GLY A 148 9.75 9.32 44.66
CA GLY A 148 10.97 9.36 45.48
C GLY A 148 12.14 8.47 45.01
N GLY A 149 12.09 7.96 43.78
CA GLY A 149 13.19 7.22 43.16
C GLY A 149 14.16 8.14 42.40
N TYR A 150 15.44 7.75 42.34
CA TYR A 150 16.44 8.40 41.48
C TYR A 150 16.02 8.30 40.01
N GLY A 151 15.67 9.43 39.40
CA GLY A 151 15.34 9.53 37.97
C GLY A 151 14.38 10.68 37.71
N LYS A 152 14.51 11.34 36.57
CA LYS A 152 13.52 12.32 36.10
C LYS A 152 12.46 11.60 35.29
N THR A 153 11.19 11.98 35.47
CA THR A 153 10.06 11.40 34.73
C THR A 153 9.59 12.42 33.71
N LEU A 154 9.35 12.00 32.46
CA LEU A 154 8.78 12.86 31.43
C LEU A 154 7.32 13.17 31.79
N ALA A 155 6.99 14.45 31.95
CA ALA A 155 5.62 14.89 32.17
C ALA A 155 4.84 15.02 30.87
N HIS A 156 5.47 15.61 29.85
CA HIS A 156 4.90 15.79 28.52
C HIS A 156 5.99 16.24 27.54
N VAL A 157 5.69 16.19 26.25
CA VAL A 157 6.58 16.69 25.19
C VAL A 157 5.90 17.81 24.45
N ILE A 158 6.59 18.93 24.29
CA ILE A 158 6.13 20.02 23.43
C ILE A 158 6.75 19.81 22.05
N ILE A 159 5.89 19.73 21.04
CA ILE A 159 6.31 19.65 19.64
C ILE A 159 5.72 20.80 18.84
N GLY A 160 6.58 21.50 18.09
CA GLY A 160 6.16 22.50 17.12
C GLY A 160 6.05 21.86 15.74
N LEU A 161 4.89 21.97 15.09
CA LEU A 161 4.67 21.50 13.72
C LEU A 161 4.37 22.67 12.78
N LYS A 162 5.04 22.68 11.63
CA LYS A 162 4.91 23.70 10.59
C LYS A 162 4.42 23.11 9.27
N THR A 163 3.51 23.83 8.64
CA THR A 163 3.02 23.57 7.28
C THR A 163 3.09 24.86 6.47
N VAL A 164 2.77 24.79 5.17
CA VAL A 164 2.66 25.98 4.32
C VAL A 164 1.57 26.93 4.81
N LYS A 165 0.49 26.41 5.43
CA LYS A 165 -0.64 27.23 5.89
C LYS A 165 -0.45 27.84 7.27
N GLY A 166 0.44 27.29 8.09
CA GLY A 166 0.67 27.79 9.44
C GLY A 166 1.44 26.83 10.33
N THR A 167 1.69 27.29 11.55
CA THR A 167 2.40 26.57 12.61
C THR A 167 1.46 26.27 13.77
N LYS A 168 1.71 25.17 14.48
CA LYS A 168 0.96 24.80 15.69
C LYS A 168 1.90 24.11 16.67
N GLN A 169 1.92 24.56 17.92
CA GLN A 169 2.55 23.85 19.02
C GLN A 169 1.55 22.89 19.65
N LEU A 170 2.01 21.68 19.94
CA LEU A 170 1.22 20.61 20.53
C LEU A 170 1.91 20.13 21.80
N LYS A 171 1.12 19.86 22.83
CA LYS A 171 1.55 19.20 24.06
C LYS A 171 1.11 17.74 23.96
N LEU A 172 2.09 16.85 23.88
CA LEU A 172 1.92 15.41 23.68
C LEU A 172 2.17 14.64 24.97
N ASP A 173 1.50 13.50 25.08
CA ASP A 173 1.70 12.54 26.17
C ASP A 173 3.13 11.93 26.13
N PRO A 174 3.75 11.63 27.29
CA PRO A 174 5.07 10.99 27.35
C PRO A 174 5.19 9.71 26.51
N SER A 175 4.12 8.92 26.36
CA SER A 175 4.14 7.69 25.55
C SER A 175 4.45 7.95 24.06
N ILE A 176 4.10 9.14 23.55
CA ILE A 176 4.39 9.51 22.17
C ILE A 176 5.90 9.80 21.99
N PHE A 177 6.59 10.23 23.05
CA PHE A 177 8.02 10.47 23.02
C PHE A 177 8.83 9.22 22.66
N GLU A 178 8.42 8.05 23.17
CA GLU A 178 9.06 6.78 22.83
C GLU A 178 8.95 6.48 21.33
N SER A 179 7.79 6.78 20.73
CA SER A 179 7.57 6.63 19.28
C SER A 179 8.44 7.59 18.47
N ILE A 180 8.57 8.85 18.93
CA ILE A 180 9.44 9.87 18.31
C ILE A 180 10.91 9.42 18.36
N GLN A 181 11.38 8.89 19.50
CA GLN A 181 12.74 8.36 19.65
C GLN A 181 12.98 7.14 18.76
N LYS A 182 12.02 6.21 18.71
CA LYS A 182 12.11 4.99 17.89
C LYS A 182 12.22 5.30 16.40
N GLU A 183 11.47 6.29 15.93
CA GLU A 183 11.51 6.80 14.55
C GLU A 183 12.68 7.76 14.28
N ARG A 184 13.49 8.06 15.30
CA ARG A 184 14.65 8.98 15.22
C ARG A 184 14.29 10.34 14.63
N VAL A 185 13.13 10.86 15.03
CA VAL A 185 12.64 12.15 14.55
C VAL A 185 13.51 13.27 15.11
N THR A 186 13.90 14.20 14.24
CA THR A 186 14.69 15.38 14.57
C THR A 186 14.02 16.66 14.08
N VAL A 187 14.47 17.80 14.60
CA VAL A 187 14.03 19.11 14.09
C VAL A 187 14.42 19.24 12.63
N GLY A 188 13.47 19.65 11.79
CA GLY A 188 13.60 19.70 10.33
C GLY A 188 13.01 18.48 9.61
N ASP A 189 12.54 17.45 10.31
CA ASP A 189 11.86 16.31 9.68
C ASP A 189 10.36 16.59 9.47
N VAL A 190 9.82 16.10 8.36
CA VAL A 190 8.37 16.05 8.14
C VAL A 190 7.83 14.76 8.73
N ILE A 191 6.89 14.89 9.65
CA ILE A 191 6.29 13.75 10.35
C ILE A 191 4.77 13.75 10.23
N TYR A 192 4.21 12.58 10.51
CA TYR A 192 2.78 12.35 10.65
C TYR A 192 2.51 11.70 12.00
N ILE A 193 1.58 12.27 12.77
CA ILE A 193 1.12 11.76 14.07
C ILE A 193 -0.37 11.45 13.98
N GLU A 194 -0.75 10.21 14.28
CA GLU A 194 -2.16 9.82 14.40
C GLU A 194 -2.72 10.22 15.76
N ALA A 195 -3.81 11.00 15.79
CA ALA A 195 -4.33 11.60 17.02
C ALA A 195 -4.86 10.56 18.04
N ASN A 196 -5.39 9.43 17.56
CA ASN A 196 -6.01 8.41 18.43
C ASN A 196 -5.00 7.43 19.02
N THR A 197 -3.98 7.04 18.25
CA THR A 197 -3.01 6.01 18.64
C THR A 197 -1.71 6.60 19.17
N GLY A 198 -1.44 7.88 18.89
CA GLY A 198 -0.14 8.49 19.17
C GLY A 198 0.99 7.95 18.28
N ALA A 199 0.68 7.14 17.27
CA ALA A 199 1.67 6.58 16.37
C ALA A 199 2.31 7.69 15.53
N VAL A 200 3.64 7.76 15.57
CA VAL A 200 4.44 8.71 14.80
C VAL A 200 5.10 7.99 13.64
N LYS A 201 5.17 8.64 12.48
CA LYS A 201 5.90 8.15 11.32
C LYS A 201 6.71 9.28 10.69
N ARG A 202 8.00 9.05 10.48
CA ARG A 202 8.88 9.97 9.74
C ARG A 202 8.62 9.82 8.24
N VAL A 203 8.29 10.92 7.57
CA VAL A 203 8.07 10.95 6.11
C VAL A 203 9.38 11.23 5.38
N GLY A 204 10.20 12.13 5.90
CA GLY A 204 11.50 12.50 5.31
C GLY A 204 12.04 13.79 5.91
N ARG A 205 13.17 14.25 5.39
CA ARG A 205 13.80 15.53 5.76
C ARG A 205 13.12 16.67 4.99
N SER A 206 12.87 17.82 5.61
CA SER A 206 12.28 18.94 4.88
C SER A 206 13.26 19.51 3.84
N ASP A 207 12.76 19.83 2.65
CA ASP A 207 13.52 20.46 1.55
C ASP A 207 14.24 21.76 1.98
N ALA A 208 13.75 22.42 3.04
CA ALA A 208 14.39 23.62 3.59
C ALA A 208 15.82 23.36 4.13
N TYR A 209 16.14 22.10 4.44
CA TYR A 209 17.42 21.68 5.00
C TYR A 209 18.31 20.95 3.98
N ALA A 210 17.91 20.90 2.70
CA ALA A 210 18.62 20.17 1.65
C ALA A 210 20.03 20.71 1.34
N THR A 211 20.33 21.96 1.71
CA THR A 211 21.62 22.60 1.41
C THR A 211 22.64 22.50 2.55
N GLU A 212 22.28 21.94 3.70
CA GLU A 212 23.17 21.96 4.88
C GLU A 212 24.29 20.90 4.81
N PHE A 213 24.08 19.77 4.12
CA PHE A 213 25.07 18.68 4.06
C PHE A 213 25.04 17.94 2.70
N ASP A 214 26.13 18.08 1.92
CA ASP A 214 26.25 17.62 0.52
C ASP A 214 26.43 16.09 0.35
N LEU A 215 26.38 15.32 1.44
CA LEU A 215 26.66 13.87 1.44
C LEU A 215 25.57 13.02 2.12
N GLU A 216 24.43 13.60 2.48
CA GLU A 216 23.34 12.87 3.15
C GLU A 216 22.39 12.22 2.14
N ALA A 217 22.17 10.91 2.30
CA ALA A 217 21.26 10.12 1.48
C ALA A 217 19.82 10.09 2.07
N GLU A 218 19.38 11.20 2.65
CA GLU A 218 18.02 11.30 3.19
C GLU A 218 17.00 11.63 2.09
N GLU A 219 15.79 11.11 2.23
CA GLU A 219 14.68 11.44 1.34
C GLU A 219 14.16 12.83 1.72
N TYR A 220 14.42 13.81 0.87
CA TYR A 220 13.93 15.17 1.03
C TYR A 220 12.49 15.30 0.53
N VAL A 221 11.65 15.89 1.37
CA VAL A 221 10.22 16.03 1.14
C VAL A 221 9.77 17.48 1.34
N PRO A 222 8.83 17.96 0.52
CA PRO A 222 8.34 19.32 0.63
C PRO A 222 7.45 19.49 1.87
N LEU A 223 7.41 20.73 2.36
CA LEU A 223 6.48 21.15 3.39
C LEU A 223 5.02 20.79 3.02
N PRO A 224 4.24 20.20 3.95
CA PRO A 224 2.85 19.89 3.69
C PRO A 224 2.02 21.14 3.36
N LYS A 225 1.23 21.07 2.29
CA LYS A 225 0.38 22.19 1.80
C LYS A 225 -0.93 22.38 2.58
N GLY A 226 -1.27 21.41 3.43
CA GLY A 226 -2.51 21.40 4.21
C GLY A 226 -2.39 22.17 5.53
N GLU A 227 -3.45 22.10 6.33
CA GLU A 227 -3.39 22.51 7.73
C GLU A 227 -2.61 21.46 8.54
N VAL A 228 -2.02 21.89 9.66
CA VAL A 228 -1.28 21.00 10.58
C VAL A 228 -2.21 19.89 11.08
N HIS A 229 -3.41 20.25 11.52
CA HIS A 229 -4.43 19.28 11.95
C HIS A 229 -5.43 19.06 10.81
N LYS A 230 -5.61 17.82 10.38
CA LYS A 230 -6.56 17.50 9.32
C LYS A 230 -7.19 16.13 9.52
N LYS A 231 -8.36 15.94 8.91
CA LYS A 231 -8.98 14.63 8.73
C LYS A 231 -8.47 14.03 7.43
N LYS A 232 -7.85 12.86 7.50
CA LYS A 232 -7.33 12.13 6.35
C LYS A 232 -8.14 10.85 6.18
N GLU A 233 -8.78 10.70 5.03
CA GLU A 233 -9.34 9.41 4.63
C GLU A 233 -8.19 8.46 4.29
N VAL A 234 -8.10 7.36 5.04
CA VAL A 234 -7.19 6.26 4.77
C VAL A 234 -8.02 5.13 4.19
N VAL A 235 -7.64 4.73 2.98
CA VAL A 235 -8.22 3.56 2.32
C VAL A 235 -7.20 2.44 2.43
N GLN A 236 -7.60 1.36 3.07
CA GLN A 236 -6.79 0.16 3.19
C GLN A 236 -7.48 -0.99 2.46
N ASP A 237 -6.74 -1.62 1.56
CA ASP A 237 -7.18 -2.83 0.87
C ASP A 237 -6.50 -4.03 1.54
N VAL A 238 -7.29 -4.97 2.04
CA VAL A 238 -6.84 -6.16 2.79
C VAL A 238 -7.57 -7.39 2.24
N SER A 239 -6.93 -8.54 2.11
CA SER A 239 -7.63 -9.77 1.75
C SER A 239 -8.22 -10.46 2.99
N LEU A 240 -9.22 -11.33 2.83
CA LEU A 240 -9.70 -12.12 3.95
C LEU A 240 -8.61 -13.03 4.52
N HIS A 241 -7.70 -13.51 3.67
CA HIS A 241 -6.57 -14.32 4.11
C HIS A 241 -5.63 -13.55 5.05
N ASP A 242 -5.36 -12.27 4.78
CA ASP A 242 -4.51 -11.46 5.66
C ASP A 242 -5.12 -11.33 7.07
N LEU A 243 -6.46 -11.21 7.15
CA LEU A 243 -7.17 -11.21 8.43
C LEU A 243 -7.13 -12.58 9.11
N ASP A 244 -7.30 -13.67 8.34
CA ASP A 244 -7.21 -15.03 8.87
C ASP A 244 -5.81 -15.28 9.48
N VAL A 245 -4.74 -14.87 8.80
CA VAL A 245 -3.35 -15.00 9.27
C VAL A 245 -3.08 -14.12 10.51
N ALA A 246 -3.53 -12.87 10.49
CA ALA A 246 -3.34 -11.94 11.61
C ALA A 246 -4.01 -12.45 12.90
N ASN A 247 -5.19 -13.07 12.78
CA ASN A 247 -5.90 -13.65 13.93
C ASN A 247 -5.32 -15.00 14.38
N ALA A 248 -4.85 -15.83 13.46
CA ALA A 248 -4.29 -17.14 13.78
C ALA A 248 -2.90 -17.06 14.43
N ARG A 249 -2.14 -16.00 14.15
CA ARG A 249 -0.80 -15.75 14.72
C ARG A 249 -0.69 -14.31 15.23
N PRO A 250 -1.28 -13.99 16.40
CA PRO A 250 -1.11 -12.67 16.99
C PRO A 250 0.37 -12.43 17.33
N GLN A 251 0.88 -11.26 16.94
CA GLN A 251 2.19 -10.76 17.38
C GLN A 251 2.08 -10.10 18.76
#